data_AF-A0A1S9CXD7-F1
#
_entry.id   AF-A0A1S9CXD7-F1
#
_cell.length_a   1.000
_cell.length_b   1.000
_cell.length_c   1.000
_cell.angle_alpha   90.00
_cell.angle_beta   90.00
_cell.angle_gamma   90.00
#
_symmetry.space_group_name_H-M   'P 1'
#
loop_
_entity.id
_entity.type
_entity.pdbx_description
1 polymer ?
#
loop_
_entity_poly.entity_id
_entity_poly.type
_entity_poly.pdbx_seq_one_letter_code
_entity_poly.pdbx_strand_id
1 'polypeptide(L)' 'MSELHSTQKRYLTVRQTAQTYPAMTEGALRWLRFNGSSNGFDSCVLNVGRRILIDADLFERWLDSHKAGA' A
#
# COMPACT_ATOMS: atom_id res chain seq x y z
N MET A 1 26.56 -17.12 -10.60
CA MET A 1 26.03 -17.23 -9.23
C MET A 1 25.09 -16.05 -9.04
N SER A 2 23.87 -16.14 -9.59
CA SER A 2 22.90 -15.04 -9.58
C SER A 2 21.96 -15.26 -8.40
N GLU A 3 22.09 -14.41 -7.39
CA GLU A 3 21.27 -14.43 -6.17
C GLU A 3 19.78 -14.37 -6.53
N LEU A 4 19.07 -15.45 -6.20
CA LEU A 4 17.62 -15.44 -6.04
C LEU A 4 17.30 -14.59 -4.81
N HIS A 5 17.26 -13.27 -4.98
CA HIS A 5 16.67 -12.39 -3.98
C HIS A 5 15.17 -12.68 -3.95
N SER A 6 14.75 -13.55 -3.04
CA SER A 6 13.34 -13.61 -2.64
C SER A 6 13.03 -12.29 -1.95
N THR A 7 12.55 -11.30 -2.70
CA THR A 7 11.90 -10.12 -2.11
C THR A 7 10.69 -10.64 -1.33
N GLN A 8 10.88 -10.86 -0.03
CA GLN A 8 9.82 -11.25 0.88
C GLN A 8 8.78 -10.15 0.85
N LYS A 9 7.65 -10.41 0.20
CA LYS A 9 6.58 -9.43 0.06
C LYS A 9 6.03 -9.06 1.43
N ARG A 10 5.98 -7.77 1.71
CA ARG A 10 5.47 -7.22 2.98
C ARG A 10 4.00 -6.85 2.82
N TYR A 11 3.12 -7.79 3.15
CA TYR A 11 1.68 -7.55 3.15
C TYR A 11 1.20 -7.08 4.52
N LEU A 12 0.62 -5.90 4.57
CA LEU A 12 0.15 -5.27 5.81
C LEU A 12 -1.37 -5.09 5.76
N THR A 13 -2.05 -5.27 6.89
CA THR A 13 -3.43 -4.79 7.03
C THR A 13 -3.47 -3.25 7.02
N VAL A 14 -4.65 -2.66 6.83
CA VAL A 14 -4.84 -1.20 6.96
C VAL A 14 -4.31 -0.68 8.30
N ARG A 15 -4.59 -1.38 9.41
CA ARG A 15 -4.10 -1.02 10.75
C ARG A 15 -2.57 -1.09 10.83
N GLN A 16 -1.96 -2.16 10.34
CA GLN A 16 -0.49 -2.31 10.35
C GLN A 16 0.18 -1.27 9.46
N THR A 17 -0.43 -0.92 8.34
CA THR A 17 0.04 0.14 7.45
C THR A 17 0.04 1.48 8.18
N ALA A 18 -1.05 1.83 8.87
CA ALA A 18 -1.10 3.06 9.67
C ALA A 18 -0.09 3.08 10.83
N GLN A 19 0.22 1.93 11.42
CA GLN A 19 1.27 1.82 12.45
C GLN A 19 2.68 1.96 11.87
N THR A 20 2.91 1.45 10.66
CA THR A 20 4.21 1.46 9.97
C THR A 20 4.50 2.82 9.33
N TYR A 21 3.47 3.50 8.83
CA TYR A 21 3.53 4.84 8.24
C TYR A 21 2.63 5.78 9.05
N PRO A 22 3.11 6.33 10.18
CA PRO A 22 2.27 7.12 11.10
C PRO A 22 1.60 8.36 10.49
N ALA A 23 2.11 8.88 9.38
CA ALA A 23 1.48 9.95 8.62
C ALA A 23 0.19 9.50 7.91
N MET A 24 -0.04 8.20 7.76
CA MET A 24 -1.18 7.60 7.08
C MET A 24 -2.15 7.00 8.10
N THR A 25 -3.16 7.76 8.48
CA THR A 25 -4.19 7.26 9.41
C THR A 25 -5.03 6.14 8.76
N GLU A 26 -5.65 5.29 9.57
CA GLU A 26 -6.59 4.28 9.03
C GLU A 26 -7.73 4.91 8.22
N GLY A 27 -8.21 6.09 8.63
CA GLY A 27 -9.24 6.83 7.90
C GLY A 27 -8.77 7.28 6.52
N ALA A 28 -7.55 7.82 6.44
CA ALA A 28 -6.93 8.20 5.17
C ALA A 28 -6.75 7.00 4.24
N LEU A 29 -6.23 5.89 4.75
CA LEU A 29 -6.05 4.65 3.97
C LEU A 29 -7.39 4.07 3.46
N ARG A 30 -8.46 4.15 4.27
CA ARG A 30 -9.81 3.72 3.84
C ARG A 30 -10.37 4.64 2.77
N TRP A 31 -10.16 5.95 2.88
CA TRP A 31 -10.54 6.90 1.84
C TRP A 31 -9.76 6.65 0.54
N LEU A 32 -8.45 6.41 0.63
CA LEU A 32 -7.63 6.07 -0.53
C LEU A 32 -8.14 4.81 -1.23
N ARG A 33 -8.45 3.76 -0.46
CA ARG A 33 -9.04 2.53 -0.99
C ARG A 33 -10.40 2.75 -1.65
N PHE A 34 -11.28 3.53 -1.02
CA PHE A 34 -12.61 3.82 -1.58
C PHE A 34 -12.50 4.53 -2.93
N ASN A 35 -11.51 5.41 -3.08
CA ASN A 35 -11.22 6.14 -4.32
C ASN A 35 -10.12 5.45 -5.17
N GLY A 36 -9.86 4.16 -4.92
CA GLY A 36 -8.67 3.47 -5.42
C GLY A 36 -8.53 3.44 -6.94
N SER A 37 -9.65 3.43 -7.65
CA SER A 37 -9.69 3.46 -9.12
C SER A 37 -9.32 4.82 -9.71
N SER A 38 -9.57 5.93 -8.99
CA SER A 38 -9.30 7.29 -9.46
C SER A 38 -7.94 7.82 -9.02
N ASN A 39 -7.46 7.41 -7.84
CA ASN A 39 -6.15 7.81 -7.32
C ASN A 39 -5.05 6.76 -7.55
N GLY A 40 -5.36 5.64 -8.20
CA GLY A 40 -4.40 4.56 -8.49
C GLY A 40 -4.00 3.71 -7.28
N PHE A 41 -4.58 3.93 -6.09
CA PHE A 41 -4.26 3.20 -4.87
C PHE A 41 -4.63 1.71 -4.95
N ASP A 42 -5.55 1.32 -5.83
CA ASP A 42 -5.87 -0.09 -6.07
C ASP A 42 -4.66 -0.91 -6.54
N SER A 43 -3.64 -0.26 -7.10
CA SER A 43 -2.39 -0.92 -7.53
C SER A 43 -1.60 -1.56 -6.38
N CYS A 44 -1.74 -1.09 -5.14
CA CYS A 44 -1.06 -1.65 -3.98
C CYS A 44 -1.98 -2.46 -3.06
N VAL A 45 -3.23 -2.72 -3.44
CA VAL A 45 -4.22 -3.38 -2.59
C VAL A 45 -4.45 -4.82 -3.02
N LEU A 46 -4.49 -5.74 -2.04
CA LEU A 46 -4.86 -7.14 -2.23
C LEU A 46 -6.14 -7.46 -1.45
N ASN A 47 -7.13 -8.00 -2.15
CA ASN A 47 -8.34 -8.53 -1.53
C ASN A 47 -8.13 -10.03 -1.30
N VAL A 48 -7.96 -10.44 -0.03
CA VAL A 48 -7.76 -11.85 0.36
C VAL A 48 -8.95 -12.29 1.19
N GLY A 49 -9.96 -12.84 0.51
CA GLY A 49 -11.25 -13.18 1.12
C GLY A 49 -11.92 -11.94 1.72
N ARG A 50 -12.10 -11.94 3.05
CA ARG A 50 -12.71 -10.81 3.80
C ARG A 50 -11.69 -9.79 4.31
N ARG A 51 -10.40 -9.97 4.01
CA ARG A 51 -9.31 -9.10 4.47
C ARG A 51 -8.79 -8.24 3.33
N ILE A 52 -8.51 -6.98 3.67
CA ILE A 52 -7.79 -6.04 2.80
C ILE A 52 -6.36 -5.99 3.29
N LEU A 53 -5.43 -6.29 2.40
CA LEU A 53 -4.00 -6.14 2.62
C LEU A 53 -3.46 -5.07 1.66
N ILE A 54 -2.37 -4.45 2.07
CA ILE A 54 -1.60 -3.47 1.31
C ILE A 54 -0.21 -4.08 1.11
N ASP A 55 0.23 -4.17 -0.13
CA ASP A 55 1.61 -4.49 -0.47
C ASP A 55 2.46 -3.25 -0.21
N ALA A 56 3.31 -3.31 0.81
CA ALA A 56 4.08 -2.14 1.25
C ALA A 56 5.03 -1.61 0.15
N ASP A 57 5.58 -2.50 -0.68
CA ASP A 57 6.53 -2.09 -1.71
C ASP A 57 5.80 -1.39 -2.87
N LEU A 58 4.61 -1.87 -3.23
CA LEU A 58 3.75 -1.19 -4.20
C LEU A 58 3.17 0.11 -3.64
N PHE A 59 2.87 0.15 -2.33
CA PHE A 59 2.39 1.35 -1.66
C PHE A 59 3.46 2.46 -1.65
N GLU A 60 4.71 2.14 -1.34
CA GLU A 60 5.83 3.10 -1.40
C GLU A 60 6.03 3.64 -2.83
N ARG A 61 5.95 2.78 -3.85
CA ARG A 61 5.99 3.22 -5.26
C ARG A 61 4.82 4.12 -5.63
N TRP A 62 3.63 3.80 -5.11
CA TRP A 62 2.46 4.65 -5.29
C TRP A 62 2.68 6.03 -4.63
N LEU A 63 3.23 6.09 -3.41
CA LEU A 63 3.60 7.35 -2.76
C LEU A 63 4.59 8.14 -3.61
N ASP A 64 5.62 7.49 -4.14
CA ASP A 64 6.63 8.12 -4.99
C ASP A 64 6.01 8.76 -6.25
N SER A 65 5.05 8.08 -6.88
CA SER A 65 4.35 8.62 -8.06
C SER A 65 3.49 9.85 -7.75
N HIS A 66 3.13 10.07 -6.48
CA HIS A 66 2.33 11.21 -6.03
C HIS A 66 3.18 12.33 -5.41
N LYS A 67 4.52 12.19 -5.38
CA LYS A 67 5.44 13.25 -4.90
C LYS A 67 5.48 14.49 -5.79
N ALA A 68 4.93 14.44 -7.01
CA ALA A 68 4.98 15.54 -7.98
C ALA A 68 3.84 16.59 -7.85
N GLY A 69 3.21 16.68 -6.68
CA GLY A 69 2.14 17.66 -6.39
C GLY A 69 2.52 18.75 -5.39
N ALA A 70 3.81 19.15 -5.34
CA ALA A 70 4.29 20.27 -4.53
C ALA A 70 4.74 21.45 -5.41
#